data_AF-A0A445EF94-F1
#
_entry.id   AF-A0A445EF94-F1
#
_cell.length_a   1.000
_cell.length_b   1.000
_cell.length_c   1.000
_cell.angle_alpha   90.00
_cell.angle_beta   90.00
_cell.angle_gamma   90.00
#
_symmetry.space_group_name_H-M   'P 1'
#
loop_
_entity.id
_entity.type
_entity.pdbx_description
1 polymer ?
#
loop_
_entity_poly.entity_id
_entity_poly.type
_entity_poly.pdbx_seq_one_letter_code
_entity_poly.pdbx_strand_id
1 'polypeptide(L)'
;MYKSGFEGFIRDKYTALPETRERMLATEVTGLWRYSYESLSSIPQKPLYFMERYNDVKRVLLETFFGPPNEGVYSPSVQNTLYQMARATLNRFPDIDSVQLKMPNIHFLPVNISNTGGQIVKFNDDVYLPTDEPHGSIQATLSRFWSKM
;
A
#
# COMPACT_ATOMS: atom_id res chain seq x y z
N MET A 1 -6.58 -6.68 16.45
CA MET A 1 -5.15 -6.29 16.40
C MET A 1 -4.83 -5.82 15.01
N TYR A 2 -4.18 -4.66 14.91
CA TYR A 2 -3.75 -4.11 13.62
C TYR A 2 -2.67 -5.00 13.00
N LYS A 3 -2.60 -5.05 11.66
CA LYS A 3 -1.64 -5.91 10.93
C LYS A 3 -0.56 -5.08 10.24
N SER A 4 -0.12 -3.98 10.85
CA SER A 4 0.92 -3.11 10.31
C SER A 4 1.81 -2.56 11.40
N GLY A 5 3.12 -2.54 11.14
CA GLY A 5 4.14 -1.99 12.02
C GLY A 5 5.11 -1.07 11.30
N PHE A 6 6.04 -0.53 12.06
CA PHE A 6 7.21 0.21 11.59
C PHE A 6 8.25 0.25 12.71
N GLU A 7 9.31 -0.56 12.57
CA GLU A 7 10.40 -0.73 13.54
C GLU A 7 11.72 -1.02 12.78
N GLY A 8 12.86 -0.90 13.46
CA GLY A 8 14.19 -1.17 12.90
C GLY A 8 14.72 -0.09 11.95
N PHE A 9 14.16 1.12 11.99
CA PHE A 9 14.64 2.25 11.17
C PHE A 9 15.85 2.94 11.80
N ILE A 10 16.64 3.63 10.97
CA ILE A 10 17.80 4.40 11.41
C ILE A 10 17.33 5.51 12.36
N ARG A 11 18.03 5.66 13.49
CA ARG A 11 17.77 6.73 14.46
C ARG A 11 18.93 7.70 14.48
N ASP A 12 18.60 8.98 14.38
CA ASP A 12 19.52 10.10 14.56
C ASP A 12 19.03 11.04 15.67
N LYS A 13 19.74 12.15 15.87
CA LYS A 13 19.39 13.17 16.88
C LYS A 13 18.05 13.87 16.66
N TYR A 14 17.42 13.71 15.49
CA TYR A 14 16.12 14.31 15.15
C TYR A 14 15.00 13.27 15.10
N THR A 15 15.30 11.99 15.33
CA THR A 15 14.32 10.91 15.26
C THR A 15 13.48 10.85 16.53
N ALA A 16 12.33 11.52 16.51
CA ALA A 16 11.34 11.50 17.60
C ALA A 16 10.31 10.37 17.49
N LEU A 17 10.19 9.73 16.31
CA LEU A 17 9.18 8.72 16.04
C LEU A 17 9.45 7.44 16.86
N PRO A 18 8.49 6.98 17.69
CA PRO A 18 8.60 5.69 18.35
C PRO A 18 8.41 4.53 17.35
N GLU A 19 9.09 3.43 17.61
CA GLU A 19 8.82 2.17 16.91
C GLU A 19 7.47 1.61 17.34
N THR A 20 6.78 0.94 16.42
CA THR A 20 5.51 0.26 16.74
C THR A 20 5.36 -1.02 15.93
N ARG A 21 4.74 -2.02 16.55
CA ARG A 21 4.30 -3.25 15.89
C ARG A 21 2.83 -3.21 15.48
N GLU A 22 2.11 -2.20 15.93
CA GLU A 22 0.69 -2.02 15.65
C GLU A 22 0.40 -0.55 15.34
N ARG A 23 -0.05 -0.31 14.11
CA ARG A 23 -0.56 0.99 13.67
C ARG A 23 -1.57 0.82 12.56
N MET A 24 -2.39 1.84 12.36
CA MET A 24 -3.22 1.94 11.17
C MET A 24 -2.33 2.21 9.95
N LEU A 25 -2.63 1.53 8.84
CA LEU A 25 -2.04 1.80 7.53
C LEU A 25 -3.19 2.15 6.60
N ALA A 26 -3.32 3.44 6.30
CA ALA A 26 -4.28 3.97 5.34
C ALA A 26 -3.53 4.56 4.16
N THR A 27 -4.02 4.33 2.94
CA THR A 27 -3.34 4.77 1.73
C THR A 27 -4.32 4.97 0.58
N GLU A 28 -3.95 5.88 -0.33
CA GLU A 28 -4.58 6.03 -1.63
C GLU A 28 -3.69 5.39 -2.71
N VAL A 29 -4.05 4.20 -3.18
CA VAL A 29 -3.21 3.48 -4.15
C VAL A 29 -3.38 4.07 -5.55
N THR A 30 -2.33 4.71 -6.06
CA THR A 30 -2.22 5.00 -7.51
C THR A 30 -1.43 3.87 -8.18
N GLY A 31 -2.05 3.19 -9.14
CA GLY A 31 -1.42 2.11 -9.91
C GLY A 31 -1.38 2.40 -11.40
N LEU A 32 -0.21 2.19 -12.01
CA LEU A 32 0.02 2.26 -13.44
C LEU A 32 0.75 0.99 -13.88
N TRP A 33 0.37 0.41 -15.00
CA TRP A 33 1.07 -0.76 -15.54
C TRP A 33 1.14 -0.70 -17.05
N ARG A 34 2.18 -1.36 -17.60
CA ARG A 34 2.43 -1.42 -19.04
C ARG A 34 2.27 -2.85 -19.53
N TYR A 35 1.51 -3.02 -20.60
CA TYR A 35 1.43 -4.30 -21.30
C TYR A 35 2.61 -4.49 -22.25
N SER A 36 2.99 -5.74 -22.50
CA SER A 36 3.93 -6.10 -23.57
C SER A 36 3.21 -6.94 -24.62
N TYR A 37 3.09 -6.38 -25.82
CA TYR A 37 2.60 -7.08 -27.01
C TYR A 37 3.64 -6.88 -28.12
N GLU A 38 4.01 -7.95 -28.82
CA GLU A 38 5.04 -7.89 -29.87
C GLU A 38 4.56 -7.12 -31.11
N SER A 39 3.26 -7.13 -31.37
CA SER A 39 2.62 -6.53 -32.53
C SER A 39 1.15 -6.19 -32.25
N LEU A 40 0.52 -5.41 -33.14
CA LEU A 40 -0.93 -5.14 -33.07
C LEU A 40 -1.78 -6.42 -33.16
N SER A 41 -1.33 -7.43 -33.91
CA SER A 41 -2.02 -8.72 -33.99
C SER A 41 -1.95 -9.53 -32.69
N SER A 42 -0.98 -9.23 -31.81
CA SER A 42 -0.84 -9.85 -30.49
C SER A 42 -1.77 -9.24 -29.43
N ILE A 43 -2.40 -8.10 -29.74
CA ILE A 43 -3.34 -7.45 -28.82
C ILE A 43 -4.64 -8.27 -28.77
N PRO A 44 -5.12 -8.66 -27.58
CA PRO A 44 -6.37 -9.40 -27.44
C PRO A 44 -7.55 -8.67 -28.05
N GLN A 45 -8.25 -9.33 -28.98
CA GLN A 45 -9.44 -8.81 -29.66
C GLN A 45 -10.74 -9.11 -28.89
N LYS A 46 -10.64 -9.78 -27.74
CA LYS A 46 -11.79 -10.09 -26.90
C LYS A 46 -12.44 -8.78 -26.43
N PRO A 47 -13.77 -8.60 -26.61
CA PRO A 47 -14.47 -7.47 -26.05
C PRO A 47 -14.23 -7.38 -24.53
N LEU A 48 -14.08 -6.15 -24.03
CA LEU A 48 -13.88 -5.85 -22.60
C LEU A 48 -12.59 -6.39 -21.96
N TYR A 49 -11.66 -6.97 -22.72
CA TYR A 49 -10.42 -7.56 -22.19
C TYR A 49 -9.69 -6.66 -21.18
N PHE A 50 -9.46 -5.38 -21.53
CA PHE A 50 -8.74 -4.45 -20.65
C PHE A 50 -9.53 -4.04 -19.41
N MET A 51 -10.87 -4.03 -19.50
CA MET A 51 -11.74 -3.74 -18.35
C MET A 51 -11.76 -4.92 -17.37
N GLU A 52 -11.88 -6.15 -17.88
CA GLU A 52 -11.72 -7.37 -17.08
C GLU A 52 -10.34 -7.38 -16.42
N ARG A 53 -9.28 -7.05 -17.19
CA ARG A 53 -7.93 -7.02 -16.65
C ARG A 53 -7.73 -5.96 -15.57
N TYR A 54 -8.30 -4.78 -15.75
CA TYR A 54 -8.29 -3.74 -14.72
C TYR A 54 -8.89 -4.25 -13.40
N ASN A 55 -10.05 -4.93 -13.47
CA ASN A 55 -10.70 -5.49 -12.29
C ASN A 55 -9.87 -6.61 -11.65
N ASP A 56 -9.23 -7.45 -12.46
CA ASP A 56 -8.37 -8.51 -11.97
C ASP A 56 -7.10 -7.98 -11.29
N VAL A 57 -6.45 -6.95 -11.87
CA VAL A 57 -5.30 -6.27 -11.24
C VAL A 57 -5.74 -5.64 -9.93
N LYS A 58 -6.84 -4.89 -9.92
CA LYS A 58 -7.40 -4.29 -8.70
C LYS A 58 -7.65 -5.35 -7.61
N ARG A 59 -8.19 -6.52 -7.99
CA ARG A 59 -8.43 -7.63 -7.06
C ARG A 59 -7.12 -8.14 -6.45
N VAL A 60 -6.10 -8.41 -7.27
CA VAL A 60 -4.79 -8.86 -6.80
C VAL A 60 -4.16 -7.85 -5.83
N LEU A 61 -4.24 -6.55 -6.13
CA LEU A 61 -3.74 -5.50 -5.26
C LEU A 61 -4.47 -5.50 -3.89
N LEU A 62 -5.80 -5.61 -3.89
CA LEU A 62 -6.60 -5.66 -2.67
C LEU A 62 -6.33 -6.93 -1.85
N GLU A 63 -6.32 -8.09 -2.49
CA GLU A 63 -6.03 -9.37 -1.84
C GLU A 63 -4.64 -9.39 -1.21
N THR A 64 -3.65 -8.81 -1.88
CA THR A 64 -2.27 -8.73 -1.36
C THR A 64 -2.17 -7.73 -0.20
N PHE A 65 -2.89 -6.62 -0.26
CA PHE A 65 -2.88 -5.58 0.77
C PHE A 65 -3.59 -6.03 2.05
N PHE A 66 -4.78 -6.61 1.93
CA PHE A 66 -5.59 -7.02 3.09
C PHE A 66 -5.25 -8.41 3.60
N GLY A 67 -4.81 -9.33 2.73
CA GLY A 67 -4.64 -10.74 3.07
C GLY A 67 -5.98 -11.46 3.30
N PRO A 68 -5.95 -12.67 3.91
CA PRO A 68 -7.16 -13.44 4.20
C PRO A 68 -8.12 -12.66 5.12
N PRO A 69 -9.44 -12.60 4.84
CA PRO A 69 -10.39 -11.77 5.60
C PRO A 69 -10.42 -12.03 7.11
N ASN A 70 -10.14 -13.27 7.55
CA ASN A 70 -10.21 -13.66 8.96
C ASN A 70 -8.92 -13.38 9.73
N GLU A 71 -7.78 -13.27 9.04
CA GLU A 71 -6.44 -13.25 9.66
C GLU A 71 -5.65 -11.99 9.32
N GLY A 72 -5.93 -11.39 8.16
CA GLY A 72 -5.13 -10.36 7.54
C GLY A 72 -3.71 -10.83 7.16
N VAL A 73 -2.89 -9.89 6.72
CA VAL A 73 -1.46 -10.10 6.50
C VAL A 73 -0.66 -9.00 7.19
N TYR A 74 0.40 -9.37 7.91
CA TYR A 74 1.25 -8.38 8.57
C TYR A 74 2.12 -7.62 7.57
N SER A 75 2.07 -6.30 7.64
CA SER A 75 2.86 -5.36 6.85
C SER A 75 3.96 -4.73 7.72
N PRO A 76 5.24 -5.15 7.61
CA PRO A 76 6.33 -4.53 8.36
C PRO A 76 6.71 -3.12 7.85
N SER A 77 6.36 -2.81 6.60
CA SER A 77 6.58 -1.50 5.99
C SER A 77 5.69 -1.33 4.75
N VAL A 78 5.37 -0.08 4.40
CA VAL A 78 4.62 0.21 3.16
C VAL A 78 5.44 -0.21 1.94
N GLN A 79 6.77 -0.08 1.99
CA GLN A 79 7.69 -0.52 0.94
C GLN A 79 7.57 -2.02 0.67
N ASN A 80 7.52 -2.85 1.72
CA ASN A 80 7.34 -4.28 1.57
C ASN A 80 5.99 -4.61 0.94
N THR A 81 4.91 -4.00 1.44
CA THR A 81 3.56 -4.22 0.91
C THR A 81 3.45 -3.80 -0.55
N LEU A 82 4.00 -2.64 -0.92
CA LEU A 82 4.09 -2.16 -2.29
C LEU A 82 4.82 -3.17 -3.19
N TYR A 83 5.99 -3.65 -2.75
CA TYR A 83 6.76 -4.64 -3.49
C TYR A 83 5.97 -5.94 -3.70
N GLN A 84 5.33 -6.47 -2.65
CA GLN A 84 4.53 -7.70 -2.77
C GLN A 84 3.34 -7.52 -3.71
N MET A 85 2.64 -6.39 -3.65
CA MET A 85 1.52 -6.07 -4.55
C MET A 85 1.95 -6.03 -6.02
N ALA A 86 3.04 -5.32 -6.32
CA ALA A 86 3.58 -5.24 -7.68
C ALA A 86 4.09 -6.60 -8.17
N ARG A 87 4.79 -7.35 -7.31
CA ARG A 87 5.28 -8.71 -7.61
C ARG A 87 4.14 -9.70 -7.86
N ALA A 88 3.09 -9.68 -7.04
CA ALA A 88 1.92 -10.53 -7.21
C ALA A 88 1.21 -10.25 -8.54
N THR A 89 1.05 -8.96 -8.87
CA THR A 89 0.48 -8.51 -10.16
C THR A 89 1.30 -9.04 -11.33
N LEU A 90 2.62 -8.83 -11.34
CA LEU A 90 3.50 -9.35 -12.39
C LEU A 90 3.43 -10.89 -12.46
N ASN A 91 3.47 -11.60 -11.34
CA ASN A 91 3.39 -13.07 -11.37
C ASN A 91 2.07 -13.60 -11.92
N ARG A 92 0.95 -12.89 -11.67
CA ARG A 92 -0.39 -13.31 -12.11
C ARG A 92 -0.64 -13.02 -13.58
N PHE A 93 0.01 -11.98 -14.13
CA PHE A 93 -0.32 -11.42 -15.44
C PHE A 93 0.94 -11.38 -16.35
N PRO A 94 1.17 -12.43 -17.16
CA PRO A 94 2.35 -12.52 -18.02
C PRO A 94 2.49 -11.41 -19.08
N ASP A 95 1.35 -10.90 -19.56
CA ASP A 95 1.22 -9.81 -20.52
C ASP A 95 1.46 -8.41 -19.92
N ILE A 96 1.59 -8.29 -18.59
CA ILE A 96 2.04 -7.08 -17.92
C ILE A 96 3.57 -7.14 -17.72
N ASP A 97 4.24 -6.10 -18.16
CA ASP A 97 5.70 -6.00 -18.24
C ASP A 97 6.30 -5.18 -17.10
N SER A 98 5.57 -4.15 -16.66
CA SER A 98 5.92 -3.33 -15.51
C SER A 98 4.70 -2.84 -14.75
N VAL A 99 4.86 -2.65 -13.44
CA VAL A 99 3.86 -2.10 -12.52
C VAL A 99 4.53 -1.02 -11.68
N GLN A 100 3.97 0.19 -11.73
CA GLN A 100 4.31 1.32 -10.89
C GLN A 100 3.19 1.54 -9.88
N LEU A 101 3.57 1.67 -8.60
CA LEU A 101 2.65 1.98 -7.51
C LEU A 101 3.14 3.21 -6.75
N LYS A 102 2.21 4.10 -6.39
CA LYS A 102 2.40 5.16 -5.40
C LYS A 102 1.38 4.98 -4.28
N MET A 103 1.87 4.97 -3.05
CA MET A 103 1.12 4.67 -1.83
C MET A 103 1.49 5.70 -0.74
N PRO A 104 0.80 6.84 -0.67
CA PRO A 104 0.94 7.77 0.45
C PRO A 104 0.45 7.10 1.73
N ASN A 105 1.15 7.29 2.84
CA ASN A 105 0.74 6.81 4.15
C ASN A 105 -0.08 7.89 4.85
N ILE A 106 -1.41 7.78 4.75
CA ILE A 106 -2.36 8.69 5.38
C ILE A 106 -2.35 8.41 6.88
N HIS A 107 -2.03 9.42 7.68
CA HIS A 107 -1.82 9.26 9.10
C HIS A 107 -3.13 9.41 9.88
N PHE A 108 -3.35 8.47 10.80
CA PHE A 108 -4.41 8.51 11.81
C PHE A 108 -3.71 8.55 13.17
N LEU A 109 -3.59 9.74 13.75
CA LEU A 109 -2.79 9.96 14.96
C LEU A 109 -3.65 9.73 16.22
N PRO A 110 -3.17 8.97 17.22
CA PRO A 110 -3.84 8.82 18.51
C PRO A 110 -4.10 10.17 19.20
N VAL A 111 -5.33 10.40 19.66
CA VAL A 111 -5.70 11.66 20.34
C VAL A 111 -5.89 11.42 21.83
N ASN A 112 -5.22 12.24 22.66
CA ASN A 112 -5.58 12.41 24.06
C ASN A 112 -6.51 13.62 24.19
N ILE A 113 -7.71 13.44 24.74
CA ILE A 113 -8.73 14.49 24.82
C ILE A 113 -8.72 15.09 26.22
N SER A 114 -8.54 16.41 26.33
CA SER A 114 -8.76 17.13 27.58
C SER A 114 -10.25 17.46 27.74
N ASN A 115 -10.81 17.20 28.92
CA ASN A 115 -12.16 17.66 29.26
C ASN A 115 -12.13 19.08 29.86
N THR A 116 -13.30 19.71 29.97
CA THR A 116 -13.46 21.06 30.54
C THR A 116 -13.03 21.17 32.01
N GLY A 117 -12.81 20.06 32.69
CA GLY A 117 -12.27 19.98 34.05
C GLY A 117 -10.76 19.74 34.13
N GLY A 118 -10.04 19.76 33.00
CA GLY A 118 -8.58 19.58 32.96
C GLY A 118 -8.09 18.14 33.10
N GLN A 119 -8.98 17.15 33.18
CA GLN A 119 -8.59 15.74 33.13
C GLN A 119 -8.35 15.34 31.67
N ILE A 120 -7.24 14.66 31.43
CA ILE A 120 -6.89 14.11 30.13
C ILE A 120 -7.41 12.67 30.06
N VAL A 121 -8.34 12.44 29.14
CA VAL A 121 -8.71 11.09 28.71
C VAL A 121 -7.61 10.58 27.81
N LYS A 122 -6.91 9.53 28.26
CA LYS A 122 -5.86 8.90 27.49
C LYS A 122 -6.47 8.09 26.35
N PHE A 123 -5.81 8.15 25.21
CA PHE A 123 -6.10 7.30 24.06
C PHE A 123 -6.12 5.81 24.46
N ASN A 124 -7.13 5.09 24.00
CA ASN A 124 -7.33 3.67 24.26
C ASN A 124 -7.79 2.93 22.99
N ASP A 125 -7.09 3.17 21.88
CA ASP A 125 -7.40 2.60 20.55
C ASP A 125 -8.79 2.97 20.02
N ASP A 126 -9.28 4.15 20.38
CA ASP A 126 -10.65 4.59 20.19
C ASP A 126 -10.78 5.84 19.31
N VAL A 127 -9.98 6.88 19.56
CA VAL A 127 -10.08 8.16 18.83
C VAL A 127 -8.78 8.50 18.10
N TYR A 128 -8.89 8.62 16.78
CA TYR A 128 -7.79 9.00 15.90
C TYR A 128 -8.10 10.30 15.16
N LEU A 129 -7.10 11.16 14.99
CA LEU A 129 -7.15 12.34 14.15
C LEU A 129 -6.61 11.99 12.76
N PRO A 130 -7.44 12.01 11.69
CA PRO A 130 -6.93 11.94 10.33
C PRO A 130 -6.14 13.21 10.00
N THR A 131 -4.97 13.06 9.38
CA THR A 131 -4.19 14.18 8.89
C THR A 131 -3.83 13.97 7.43
N ASP A 132 -4.20 14.92 6.59
CA ASP A 132 -3.89 14.89 5.15
C ASP A 132 -2.42 15.26 4.88
N GLU A 133 -1.84 16.16 5.69
CA GLU A 133 -0.46 16.62 5.57
C GLU A 133 0.23 16.82 6.94
N PRO A 134 1.56 16.57 7.02
CA PRO A 134 2.40 15.91 6.02
C PRO A 134 2.17 14.39 6.01
N HIS A 135 2.25 13.76 4.83
CA HIS A 135 2.23 12.31 4.69
C HIS A 135 3.51 11.78 4.04
N GLY A 136 3.97 10.61 4.48
CA GLY A 136 5.04 9.90 3.78
C GLY A 136 4.53 9.38 2.42
N SER A 137 5.24 9.64 1.33
CA SER A 137 4.92 9.08 0.00
C SER A 137 5.90 7.96 -0.35
N ILE A 138 5.39 6.75 -0.56
CA ILE A 138 6.19 5.60 -1.00
C ILE A 138 5.83 5.29 -2.46
N GLN A 139 6.84 5.14 -3.31
CA GLN A 139 6.65 4.82 -4.72
C GLN A 139 7.71 3.82 -5.19
N ALA A 140 7.32 2.88 -6.05
CA ALA A 140 8.27 2.06 -6.79
C ALA A 140 7.70 1.61 -8.13
N THR A 141 8.59 1.28 -9.06
CA THR A 141 8.29 0.59 -10.32
C THR A 141 9.03 -0.74 -10.32
N LEU A 142 8.30 -1.83 -10.53
CA LEU A 142 8.86 -3.15 -10.76
C LEU A 142 8.66 -3.50 -12.24
N SER A 143 9.70 -3.99 -12.88
CA SER A 143 9.67 -4.46 -14.27
C SER A 143 10.30 -5.84 -14.37
N ARG A 144 9.92 -6.57 -15.42
CA ARG A 144 10.58 -7.84 -15.78
C ARG A 144 11.96 -7.55 -16.37
N PHE A 145 12.88 -8.51 -16.28
CA PHE A 145 14.24 -8.30 -16.80
C PHE A 145 14.28 -8.06 -18.32
N TRP A 146 13.29 -8.58 -19.06
CA TRP A 146 13.16 -8.39 -20.51
C TRP A 146 12.31 -7.16 -20.89
N SER A 147 11.85 -6.41 -19.89
CA SER A 147 11.08 -5.20 -20.10
C SER A 147 11.94 -4.13 -20.76
N LYS A 148 11.51 -3.62 -21.92
CA LYS A 148 12.16 -2.47 -22.57
C LYS A 148 11.67 -1.20 -21.89
N MET A 149 12.21 -0.84 -20.71
CA MET A 149 11.77 0.38 -20.00
C MET A 149 11.86 1.61 -20.90
#